data_AF-A0AAD5H609-F1
#
_entry.id   AF-A0AAD5H609-F1
#
_cell.length_a   1.000
_cell.length_b   1.000
_cell.length_c   1.000
_cell.angle_alpha   90.00
_cell.angle_beta   90.00
_cell.angle_gamma   90.00
#
_symmetry.space_group_name_H-M   'P 1'
#
loop_
_entity.id
_entity.type
_entity.pdbx_description
1 polymer ?
#
loop_
_entity_poly.entity_id
_entity_poly.type
_entity_poly.pdbx_seq_one_letter_code
_entity_poly.pdbx_strand_id
1 'polypeptide(L)'
;MFSLPLPPMQPPLSSVLGPHIASGAVDYHWFEGVPPPPPASPPEGVAEQLGAGADAPIPRELQIGFNYSGKRQPGNGVRSQLWAYDWCLQHHRTDHTWMAFIDADEYILLRPDIPSLPALLQRYEQYGGLALFSKTFGSSGHLTRPAVGSRLGFTQCQPPGRNEYYKTIANLHYVLPTFGGTVGPHTFRMRDGAATVNSRGVPLARDLSGHVVKDEIFINHYITRSAEEYAAKALRGGGVHKTGRHNISQLAWRDSISTAECLDAVRYVQRTAEGSLGADGSGDASSER
;
A
#
# COMPACT_ATOMS: atom_id res chain seq x y z
N MET A 1 9.69 36.61 14.90
CA MET A 1 8.78 35.50 14.56
C MET A 1 8.92 35.25 13.07
N PHE A 2 9.53 34.13 12.67
CA PHE A 2 9.57 33.71 11.28
C PHE A 2 8.39 32.75 11.06
N SER A 3 7.38 33.17 10.29
CA SER A 3 6.32 32.28 9.83
C SER A 3 6.90 31.30 8.84
N LEU A 4 6.79 30.00 9.12
CA LEU A 4 7.07 28.95 8.15
C LEU A 4 6.06 29.05 7.01
N PRO A 5 6.48 28.94 5.73
CA PRO A 5 5.55 28.90 4.61
C PRO A 5 4.66 27.67 4.71
N LEU A 6 3.37 27.85 4.42
CA LEU A 6 2.40 26.75 4.35
C LEU A 6 2.87 25.73 3.30
N PRO A 7 2.81 24.42 3.60
CA PRO A 7 3.15 23.41 2.62
C PRO A 7 2.21 23.52 1.41
N PRO A 8 2.71 23.27 0.17
CA PRO A 8 1.88 23.32 -1.02
C PRO A 8 0.70 22.35 -0.87
N MET A 9 -0.51 22.88 -1.05
CA MET A 9 -1.75 22.13 -0.97
C MET A 9 -1.71 20.98 -1.98
N GLN A 10 -1.81 19.74 -1.50
CA GLN A 10 -1.84 18.59 -2.40
C GLN A 10 -3.12 18.66 -3.26
N PRO A 11 -3.03 18.39 -4.57
CA PRO A 11 -4.21 18.39 -5.42
C PRO A 11 -5.20 17.31 -4.95
N PRO A 12 -6.53 17.55 -5.03
CA PRO A 12 -7.54 16.56 -4.70
C PRO A 12 -7.30 15.25 -5.46
N LEU A 13 -7.53 14.10 -4.82
CA LEU A 13 -7.32 12.79 -5.45
C LEU A 13 -8.11 12.65 -6.77
N SER A 14 -9.30 13.27 -6.84
CA SER A 14 -10.13 13.35 -8.06
C SER A 14 -9.43 14.04 -9.23
N SER A 15 -8.61 15.05 -8.97
CA SER A 15 -7.84 15.75 -10.01
C SER A 15 -6.63 14.93 -10.49
N VAL A 16 -6.06 14.09 -9.62
CA VAL A 16 -4.94 13.20 -9.95
C VAL A 16 -5.41 11.96 -10.71
N LEU A 17 -6.53 11.37 -10.29
CA LEU A 17 -7.08 10.14 -10.88
C LEU A 17 -8.04 10.40 -12.03
N GLY A 18 -8.58 11.61 -12.18
CA GLY A 18 -9.62 11.96 -13.15
C GLY A 18 -9.33 11.48 -14.58
N PRO A 19 -8.14 11.74 -15.16
CA PRO A 19 -7.80 11.26 -16.50
C PRO A 19 -7.74 9.72 -16.62
N HIS A 20 -7.32 9.02 -15.56
CA HIS A 20 -7.22 7.55 -15.54
C HIS A 20 -8.58 6.86 -15.33
N ILE A 21 -9.46 7.49 -14.54
CA ILE A 21 -10.85 7.07 -14.37
C ILE A 21 -11.61 7.27 -15.69
N ALA A 22 -11.46 8.44 -16.31
CA ALA A 22 -12.12 8.76 -17.58
C ALA A 22 -11.69 7.83 -18.74
N SER A 23 -10.49 7.27 -18.69
CA SER A 23 -10.02 6.30 -19.68
C SER A 23 -10.53 4.86 -19.43
N GLY A 24 -11.25 4.61 -18.34
CA GLY A 24 -11.67 3.27 -17.92
C GLY A 24 -10.49 2.34 -17.54
N ALA A 25 -9.29 2.90 -17.33
CA ALA A 25 -8.10 2.12 -16.99
C ALA A 25 -8.05 1.80 -15.49
N VAL A 26 -8.76 2.58 -14.67
CA VAL A 26 -8.80 2.47 -13.22
C VAL A 26 -10.22 2.74 -12.74
N ASP A 27 -10.81 1.77 -12.05
CA ASP A 27 -11.99 2.01 -11.21
C ASP A 27 -11.53 2.34 -9.79
N TYR A 28 -12.14 3.36 -9.19
CA TYR A 28 -11.79 3.82 -7.86
C TYR A 28 -13.05 3.95 -6.98
N HIS A 29 -13.00 3.29 -5.83
CA HIS A 29 -14.05 3.33 -4.82
C HIS A 29 -13.49 3.97 -3.54
N TRP A 30 -14.10 5.07 -3.10
CA TRP A 30 -13.81 5.68 -1.81
C TRP A 30 -15.01 5.54 -0.88
N PHE A 31 -14.72 5.31 0.39
CA PHE A 31 -15.73 5.20 1.44
C PHE A 31 -15.51 6.36 2.40
N GLU A 32 -16.42 7.33 2.41
CA GLU A 32 -16.41 8.40 3.39
C GLU A 32 -16.86 7.85 4.74
N GLY A 33 -15.91 7.64 5.65
CA GLY A 33 -16.28 7.49 7.04
C GLY A 33 -16.82 8.84 7.55
N VAL A 34 -18.00 8.87 8.16
CA VAL A 34 -18.61 10.12 8.66
C VAL A 34 -17.63 10.78 9.67
N PRO A 35 -17.41 12.10 9.69
CA PRO A 35 -16.55 12.70 10.71
C PRO A 35 -17.25 12.71 12.09
N PRO A 36 -16.53 12.56 13.22
CA PRO A 36 -17.12 12.80 14.53
C PRO A 36 -17.61 14.25 14.64
N PRO A 37 -18.64 14.54 15.45
CA PRO A 37 -19.08 15.92 15.70
C PRO A 37 -17.91 16.72 16.28
N PRO A 38 -17.77 18.01 15.91
CA PRO A 38 -16.68 18.85 16.41
C PRO A 38 -16.72 18.92 17.94
N PRO A 39 -15.56 18.92 18.62
CA PRO A 39 -15.52 19.12 20.06
C PRO A 39 -16.19 20.44 20.42
N ALA A 40 -16.87 20.48 21.57
CA ALA A 40 -17.42 21.70 22.12
C ALA A 40 -16.26 22.67 22.40
N SER A 41 -16.10 23.64 21.50
CA SER A 41 -15.09 24.72 21.44
C SER A 41 -13.69 24.30 20.95
N PRO A 42 -13.14 24.95 19.89
CA PRO A 42 -11.77 24.73 19.47
C PRO A 42 -10.78 25.49 20.38
N PRO A 43 -9.64 24.90 20.78
CA PRO A 43 -8.49 25.71 21.17
C PRO A 43 -7.98 26.45 19.93
N GLU A 44 -7.73 27.75 20.06
CA GLU A 44 -7.22 28.58 18.97
C GLU A 44 -5.90 28.03 18.41
N GLY A 45 -5.86 27.89 17.09
CA GLY A 45 -4.63 27.70 16.32
C GLY A 45 -4.19 26.25 16.10
N VAL A 46 -4.94 25.45 15.33
CA VAL A 46 -4.39 24.26 14.66
C VAL A 46 -4.99 24.09 13.27
N ALA A 47 -4.10 23.82 12.31
CA ALA A 47 -4.32 23.65 10.89
C ALA A 47 -5.44 22.65 10.52
N GLU A 48 -6.06 22.95 9.38
CA GLU A 48 -7.11 22.17 8.71
C GLU A 48 -6.71 20.69 8.57
N GLN A 49 -7.48 19.84 9.24
CA GLN A 49 -7.25 18.42 9.39
C GLN A 49 -7.76 17.66 8.16
N LEU A 50 -6.89 17.42 7.17
CA LEU A 50 -7.16 16.42 6.12
C LEU A 50 -6.78 15.02 6.64
N GLY A 51 -7.79 14.31 7.13
CA GLY A 51 -7.66 12.88 7.45
C GLY A 51 -8.79 12.38 8.33
N ALA A 52 -9.66 11.55 7.76
CA ALA A 52 -10.67 10.80 8.48
C ALA A 52 -10.01 10.01 9.63
N GLY A 53 -10.37 10.37 10.86
CA GLY A 53 -9.87 9.75 12.08
C GLY A 53 -10.43 8.34 12.28
N ALA A 54 -9.87 7.64 13.27
CA ALA A 54 -10.22 6.28 13.70
C ALA A 54 -11.69 6.07 14.16
N ASP A 55 -12.55 7.08 14.01
CA ASP A 55 -13.89 7.19 14.57
C ASP A 55 -14.98 7.35 13.51
N ALA A 56 -14.68 7.05 12.26
CA ALA A 56 -15.55 7.39 11.16
C ALA A 56 -16.72 6.38 11.01
N PRO A 57 -18.01 6.77 11.14
CA PRO A 57 -19.12 5.86 10.85
C PRO A 57 -19.08 5.30 9.44
N ILE A 58 -19.32 4.00 9.36
CA ILE A 58 -19.54 3.28 8.11
C ILE A 58 -20.76 3.91 7.41
N PRO A 59 -20.65 4.35 6.14
CA PRO A 59 -21.78 4.88 5.35
C PRO A 59 -23.07 4.07 5.49
N ARG A 60 -24.21 4.74 5.47
CA ARG A 60 -25.53 4.15 5.74
C ARG A 60 -25.93 3.09 4.71
N GLU A 61 -25.50 3.24 3.46
CA GLU A 61 -25.70 2.21 2.42
C GLU A 61 -24.88 0.93 2.67
N LEU A 62 -23.85 1.00 3.52
CA LEU A 62 -22.95 -0.11 3.88
C LEU A 62 -23.32 -0.79 5.21
N GLN A 63 -24.39 -0.34 5.88
CA GLN A 63 -24.94 -0.98 7.08
C GLN A 63 -25.88 -2.15 6.77
N ILE A 64 -26.37 -2.24 5.53
CA ILE A 64 -27.32 -3.27 5.12
C ILE A 64 -26.54 -4.49 4.62
N GLY A 65 -26.19 -5.40 5.53
CA GLY A 65 -25.80 -6.76 5.13
C GLY A 65 -24.87 -7.54 6.07
N PHE A 66 -23.99 -6.90 6.84
CA PHE A 66 -22.94 -7.66 7.54
C PHE A 66 -22.57 -7.13 8.94
N ASN A 67 -22.41 -8.09 9.86
CA ASN A 67 -22.16 -7.86 11.27
C ASN A 67 -20.68 -7.56 11.56
N TYR A 68 -20.18 -6.43 11.06
CA TYR A 68 -18.92 -5.84 11.54
C TYR A 68 -19.11 -5.07 12.85
N SER A 69 -20.28 -5.18 13.50
CA SER A 69 -20.62 -4.54 14.77
C SER A 69 -19.93 -5.14 16.00
N GLY A 70 -18.88 -5.95 15.80
CA GLY A 70 -18.05 -6.46 16.87
C GLY A 70 -17.60 -5.31 17.76
N LYS A 71 -18.21 -5.24 18.95
CA LYS A 71 -18.15 -4.12 19.90
C LYS A 71 -16.82 -3.37 19.83
N ARG A 72 -16.90 -2.08 19.55
CA ARG A 72 -15.80 -1.11 19.67
C ARG A 72 -15.15 -1.26 21.06
N GLN A 73 -14.09 -2.07 21.14
CA GLN A 73 -13.29 -2.20 22.35
C GLN A 73 -12.50 -0.89 22.46
N PRO A 74 -12.59 -0.14 23.56
CA PRO A 74 -11.82 1.09 23.74
C PRO A 74 -10.33 0.83 23.46
N GLY A 75 -9.77 1.53 22.46
CA GLY A 75 -8.36 1.42 22.08
C GLY A 75 -8.03 0.47 20.92
N ASN A 76 -9.01 -0.22 20.32
CA ASN A 76 -8.83 -0.94 19.06
C ASN A 76 -9.46 -0.15 17.91
N GLY A 77 -8.66 0.23 16.91
CA GLY A 77 -9.14 0.89 15.70
C GLY A 77 -10.16 0.02 14.94
N VAL A 78 -11.03 0.68 14.16
CA VAL A 78 -11.88 -0.01 13.17
C VAL A 78 -10.96 -0.83 12.26
N ARG A 79 -11.24 -2.11 12.04
CA ARG A 79 -10.50 -2.97 11.10
C ARG A 79 -10.84 -2.60 9.63
N SER A 80 -10.77 -1.32 9.30
CA SER A 80 -11.17 -0.73 8.01
C SER A 80 -10.40 -1.33 6.84
N GLN A 81 -9.12 -1.67 7.05
CA GLN A 81 -8.31 -2.42 6.09
C GLN A 81 -8.96 -3.75 5.70
N LEU A 82 -9.30 -4.59 6.69
CA LEU A 82 -9.86 -5.92 6.43
C LEU A 82 -11.25 -5.82 5.80
N TRP A 83 -12.01 -4.80 6.20
CA TRP A 83 -13.30 -4.50 5.60
C TRP A 83 -13.16 -4.10 4.12
N ALA A 84 -12.22 -3.22 3.79
CA ALA A 84 -11.98 -2.82 2.40
C ALA A 84 -11.57 -4.03 1.54
N TYR A 85 -10.72 -4.91 2.08
CA TYR A 85 -10.32 -6.14 1.39
C TYR A 85 -11.49 -7.09 1.18
N ASP A 86 -12.31 -7.30 2.20
CA ASP A 86 -13.52 -8.11 2.12
C ASP A 86 -14.53 -7.55 1.12
N TRP A 87 -14.75 -6.24 1.13
CA TRP A 87 -15.65 -5.56 0.20
C TRP A 87 -15.20 -5.76 -1.24
N CYS A 88 -13.91 -5.57 -1.55
CA CYS A 88 -13.36 -5.83 -2.88
C CYS A 88 -13.58 -7.29 -3.32
N LEU A 89 -13.39 -8.26 -2.42
CA LEU A 89 -13.64 -9.67 -2.72
C LEU A 89 -15.13 -9.97 -2.97
N GLN A 90 -16.03 -9.35 -2.22
CA GLN A 90 -17.47 -9.61 -2.40
C GLN A 90 -18.00 -9.06 -3.73
N HIS A 91 -17.50 -7.89 -4.15
CA HIS A 91 -18.05 -7.17 -5.31
C HIS A 91 -17.31 -7.44 -6.62
N HIS A 92 -15.99 -7.67 -6.56
CA HIS A 92 -15.15 -7.70 -7.76
C HIS A 92 -14.40 -9.01 -7.98
N ARG A 93 -14.62 -10.04 -7.17
CA ARG A 93 -13.94 -11.33 -7.37
C ARG A 93 -14.27 -12.01 -8.71
N THR A 94 -15.42 -11.68 -9.30
CA THR A 94 -15.89 -12.24 -10.58
C THR A 94 -15.36 -11.47 -11.78
N ASP A 95 -14.85 -10.27 -11.56
CA ASP A 95 -14.46 -9.33 -12.61
C ASP A 95 -12.97 -9.43 -12.93
N HIS A 96 -12.20 -10.09 -12.06
CA HIS A 96 -10.74 -10.15 -12.14
C HIS A 96 -10.22 -11.56 -11.86
N THR A 97 -9.11 -11.92 -12.52
CA THR A 97 -8.35 -13.15 -12.21
C THR A 97 -7.48 -12.97 -10.98
N TRP A 98 -6.87 -11.80 -10.84
CA TRP A 98 -5.90 -11.49 -9.79
C TRP A 98 -6.31 -10.23 -9.03
N MET A 99 -6.07 -10.19 -7.73
CA MET A 99 -6.28 -9.01 -6.90
C MET A 99 -5.14 -8.84 -5.89
N ALA A 100 -4.53 -7.66 -5.88
CA ALA A 100 -3.45 -7.33 -4.95
C ALA A 100 -4.01 -6.65 -3.69
N PHE A 101 -3.62 -7.15 -2.52
CA PHE A 101 -4.03 -6.61 -1.22
C PHE A 101 -2.84 -5.94 -0.54
N ILE A 102 -2.72 -4.62 -0.70
CA ILE A 102 -1.60 -3.81 -0.17
C ILE A 102 -2.12 -2.58 0.58
N ASP A 103 -1.23 -1.90 1.31
CA ASP A 103 -1.51 -0.66 2.04
C ASP A 103 -1.19 0.59 1.21
N ALA A 104 -1.79 1.73 1.55
CA ALA A 104 -1.57 2.98 0.82
C ALA A 104 -0.15 3.59 0.98
N ASP A 105 0.66 3.03 1.88
CA ASP A 105 2.09 3.33 2.03
C ASP A 105 3.01 2.25 1.45
N GLU A 106 2.45 1.32 0.68
CA GLU A 106 3.15 0.24 -0.01
C GLU A 106 3.13 0.42 -1.54
N TYR A 107 4.26 0.13 -2.19
CA TYR A 107 4.42 0.24 -3.62
C TYR A 107 5.00 -1.06 -4.16
N ILE A 108 4.33 -1.68 -5.13
CA ILE A 108 4.84 -2.86 -5.81
C ILE A 108 5.97 -2.46 -6.75
N LEU A 109 7.13 -3.07 -6.59
CA LEU A 109 8.28 -2.94 -7.48
C LEU A 109 8.43 -4.23 -8.26
N LEU A 110 8.46 -4.09 -9.59
CA LEU A 110 8.71 -5.16 -10.54
C LEU A 110 10.11 -4.99 -11.12
N ARG A 111 10.86 -6.10 -11.25
CA ARG A 111 12.20 -6.07 -11.85
C ARG A 111 12.13 -5.58 -13.31
N PRO A 112 13.05 -4.72 -13.78
CA PRO A 112 12.93 -4.05 -15.09
C PRO A 112 12.91 -4.96 -16.33
N ASP A 113 13.46 -6.17 -16.24
CA ASP A 113 13.44 -7.14 -17.36
C ASP A 113 12.13 -7.95 -17.42
N ILE A 114 11.21 -7.74 -16.48
CA ILE A 114 9.87 -8.32 -16.52
C ILE A 114 8.95 -7.30 -17.19
N PRO A 115 8.32 -7.65 -18.33
CA PRO A 115 7.66 -6.65 -19.19
C PRO A 115 6.43 -6.03 -18.55
N SER A 116 5.71 -6.78 -17.71
CA SER A 116 4.53 -6.29 -17.01
C SER A 116 4.15 -7.19 -15.83
N LEU A 117 3.33 -6.66 -14.91
CA LEU A 117 2.77 -7.46 -13.82
C LEU A 117 1.88 -8.61 -14.34
N PRO A 118 0.99 -8.44 -15.34
CA PRO A 118 0.27 -9.57 -15.93
C PRO A 118 1.17 -10.65 -16.50
N ALA A 119 2.25 -10.29 -17.21
CA ALA A 119 3.20 -11.26 -17.76
C ALA A 119 3.92 -12.06 -16.66
N LEU A 120 4.21 -11.42 -15.52
CA LEU A 120 4.71 -12.12 -14.34
C LEU A 120 3.68 -13.14 -13.81
N LEU A 121 2.44 -12.69 -13.62
CA LEU A 121 1.37 -13.45 -12.97
C LEU A 121 0.93 -14.68 -13.77
N GLN A 122 1.04 -14.66 -15.09
CA GLN A 122 0.80 -15.84 -15.95
C GLN A 122 1.63 -17.06 -15.51
N ARG A 123 2.85 -16.85 -14.99
CA ARG A 123 3.72 -17.95 -14.53
C ARG A 123 3.23 -18.64 -13.25
N TYR A 124 2.24 -18.05 -12.58
CA TYR A 124 1.74 -18.49 -11.28
C TYR A 124 0.25 -18.84 -11.29
N GLU A 125 -0.38 -18.99 -12.47
CA GLU A 125 -1.81 -19.29 -12.58
C GLU A 125 -2.23 -20.59 -11.91
N GLN A 126 -1.32 -21.56 -11.77
CA GLN A 126 -1.52 -22.80 -11.02
C GLN A 126 -1.53 -22.65 -9.49
N TYR A 127 -1.20 -21.46 -8.97
CA TYR A 127 -1.13 -21.20 -7.53
C TYR A 127 -2.26 -20.29 -7.06
N GLY A 128 -2.55 -20.36 -5.76
CA GLY A 128 -3.58 -19.56 -5.12
C GLY A 128 -3.20 -18.10 -4.91
N GLY A 129 -1.91 -17.77 -4.96
CA GLY A 129 -1.43 -16.40 -4.89
C GLY A 129 0.08 -16.27 -5.05
N LEU A 130 0.54 -15.04 -5.30
CA LEU A 130 1.95 -14.67 -5.28
C LEU A 130 2.23 -13.75 -4.08
N ALA A 131 3.22 -14.11 -3.28
CA ALA A 131 3.65 -13.35 -2.11
C ALA A 131 4.57 -12.18 -2.51
N LEU A 132 4.32 -11.05 -1.86
CA LEU A 132 5.09 -9.81 -1.98
C LEU A 132 5.73 -9.50 -0.63
N PHE A 133 7.01 -9.85 -0.47
CA PHE A 133 7.77 -9.46 0.71
C PHE A 133 8.16 -7.98 0.63
N SER A 134 8.20 -7.30 1.78
CA SER A 134 8.43 -5.85 1.84
C SER A 134 9.87 -5.48 2.23
N LYS A 135 10.44 -4.49 1.55
CA LYS A 135 11.53 -3.66 2.09
C LYS A 135 10.89 -2.54 2.89
N THR A 136 11.12 -2.49 4.20
CA THR A 136 10.54 -1.46 5.06
C THR A 136 11.49 -0.28 5.18
N PHE A 137 11.01 0.92 4.87
CA PHE A 137 11.78 2.15 4.86
C PHE A 137 11.54 2.98 6.12
N GLY A 138 12.62 3.54 6.64
CA GLY A 138 12.61 4.59 7.67
C GLY A 138 12.45 5.98 7.05
N SER A 139 12.61 7.01 7.86
CA SER A 139 12.48 8.41 7.43
C SER A 139 13.62 8.87 6.54
N SER A 140 14.73 8.11 6.50
CA SER A 140 15.98 8.54 5.85
C SER A 140 16.50 9.88 6.38
N GLY A 141 16.13 10.25 7.61
CA GLY A 141 16.48 11.53 8.24
C GLY A 141 15.62 12.71 7.79
N HIS A 142 14.60 12.51 6.96
CA HIS A 142 13.75 13.59 6.47
C HIS A 142 12.79 14.08 7.56
N LEU A 143 12.88 15.38 7.88
CA LEU A 143 11.93 16.05 8.77
C LEU A 143 10.59 16.31 8.07
N THR A 144 10.63 16.73 6.81
CA THR A 144 9.47 17.03 5.96
C THR A 144 9.48 16.18 4.69
N ARG A 145 8.36 16.10 3.99
CA ARG A 145 8.25 15.30 2.76
C ARG A 145 9.26 15.76 1.69
N PRO A 146 10.08 14.85 1.12
CA PRO A 146 10.98 15.19 0.02
C PRO A 146 10.23 15.67 -1.23
N ALA A 147 10.77 16.68 -1.91
CA ALA A 147 10.17 17.23 -3.15
C ALA A 147 10.07 16.19 -4.28
N VAL A 148 11.02 15.23 -4.32
CA VAL A 148 11.04 14.11 -5.28
C VAL A 148 9.97 13.05 -5.01
N GLY A 149 9.20 13.18 -3.92
CA GLY A 149 8.16 12.24 -3.51
C GLY A 149 8.67 11.00 -2.80
N SER A 150 7.74 10.20 -2.26
CA SER A 150 8.07 9.09 -1.35
C SER A 150 8.98 8.03 -1.97
N ARG A 151 8.72 7.65 -3.23
CA ARG A 151 9.44 6.54 -3.88
C ARG A 151 10.93 6.81 -4.10
N LEU A 152 11.29 8.08 -4.25
CA LEU A 152 12.67 8.49 -4.59
C LEU A 152 13.38 9.17 -3.42
N GLY A 153 12.62 9.77 -2.50
CA GLY A 153 13.18 10.52 -1.38
C GLY A 153 13.58 9.68 -0.18
N PHE A 154 12.89 8.57 0.08
CA PHE A 154 13.23 7.70 1.21
C PHE A 154 14.07 6.51 0.73
N THR A 155 15.35 6.49 1.09
CA THR A 155 16.35 5.53 0.59
C THR A 155 16.93 4.61 1.66
N GLN A 156 16.69 4.89 2.94
CA GLN A 156 17.15 4.07 4.06
C GLN A 156 16.08 3.06 4.47
N CYS A 157 16.45 1.78 4.45
CA CYS A 157 15.57 0.65 4.70
C CYS A 157 16.16 -0.32 5.73
N GLN A 158 15.29 -1.14 6.31
CA GLN A 158 15.70 -2.25 7.17
C GLN A 158 16.47 -3.29 6.33
N PRO A 159 17.61 -3.81 6.82
CA PRO A 159 18.23 -5.00 6.24
C PRO A 159 17.26 -6.19 6.19
N PRO A 160 17.42 -7.13 5.23
CA PRO A 160 16.57 -8.31 5.12
C PRO A 160 16.49 -9.09 6.44
N GLY A 161 15.27 -9.44 6.84
CA GLY A 161 15.01 -10.24 8.02
C GLY A 161 15.15 -11.74 7.74
N ARG A 162 15.25 -12.53 8.81
CA ARG A 162 15.18 -14.01 8.72
C ARG A 162 13.76 -14.52 8.52
N ASN A 163 12.77 -13.79 9.04
CA ASN A 163 11.35 -14.07 8.86
C ASN A 163 10.65 -12.74 8.59
N GLU A 164 9.85 -12.69 7.54
CA GLU A 164 9.18 -11.46 7.11
C GLU A 164 7.71 -11.69 6.77
N TYR A 165 6.90 -10.67 7.02
CA TYR A 165 5.53 -10.62 6.55
C TYR A 165 5.51 -10.36 5.04
N TYR A 166 4.49 -10.87 4.37
CA TYR A 166 4.25 -10.60 2.95
C TYR A 166 2.80 -10.17 2.71
N LYS A 167 2.58 -9.36 1.69
CA LYS A 167 1.24 -9.15 1.11
C LYS A 167 1.01 -10.16 0.00
N THR A 168 -0.23 -10.33 -0.42
CA THR A 168 -0.57 -11.34 -1.44
C THR A 168 -1.25 -10.69 -2.63
N ILE A 169 -0.78 -11.03 -3.83
CA ILE A 169 -1.56 -10.93 -5.06
C ILE A 169 -2.31 -12.25 -5.19
N ALA A 170 -3.60 -12.25 -4.86
CA ALA A 170 -4.40 -13.45 -4.78
C ALA A 170 -4.98 -13.82 -6.14
N ASN A 171 -4.94 -15.11 -6.47
CA ASN A 171 -5.64 -15.67 -7.63
C ASN A 171 -7.09 -15.97 -7.21
N LEU A 172 -8.02 -15.17 -7.74
CA LEU A 172 -9.42 -15.16 -7.35
C LEU A 172 -10.18 -16.42 -7.78
N HIS A 173 -9.61 -17.22 -8.70
CA HIS A 173 -10.12 -18.56 -9.00
C HIS A 173 -10.11 -19.46 -7.75
N TYR A 174 -9.04 -19.37 -6.95
CA TYR A 174 -8.85 -20.22 -5.78
C TYR A 174 -9.41 -19.63 -4.49
N VAL A 175 -9.42 -18.30 -4.37
CA VAL A 175 -9.94 -17.62 -3.17
C VAL A 175 -11.41 -17.99 -2.93
N LEU A 176 -11.69 -18.45 -1.72
CA LEU A 176 -13.05 -18.74 -1.28
C LEU A 176 -13.77 -17.43 -0.92
N PRO A 177 -15.09 -17.30 -1.21
CA PRO A 177 -15.86 -16.18 -0.71
C PRO A 177 -15.81 -16.13 0.81
N THR A 178 -15.77 -14.91 1.33
CA THR A 178 -15.57 -14.62 2.74
C THR A 178 -16.88 -14.64 3.53
N PHE A 179 -18.01 -14.34 2.89
CA PHE A 179 -19.36 -14.31 3.47
C PHE A 179 -19.44 -13.51 4.79
N GLY A 180 -18.75 -12.37 4.88
CA GLY A 180 -18.66 -11.57 6.10
C GLY A 180 -17.74 -12.14 7.19
N GLY A 181 -16.90 -13.12 6.82
CA GLY A 181 -15.85 -13.70 7.66
C GLY A 181 -14.56 -12.86 7.71
N THR A 182 -13.56 -13.36 8.43
CA THR A 182 -12.29 -12.65 8.61
C THR A 182 -11.37 -12.82 7.40
N VAL A 183 -11.17 -11.75 6.61
CA VAL A 183 -10.06 -11.67 5.66
C VAL A 183 -8.78 -11.34 6.45
N GLY A 184 -7.70 -12.09 6.20
CA GLY A 184 -6.39 -11.74 6.72
C GLY A 184 -5.71 -10.69 5.83
N PRO A 185 -4.88 -9.79 6.37
CA PRO A 185 -4.17 -8.80 5.56
C PRO A 185 -3.05 -9.41 4.68
N HIS A 186 -2.76 -10.71 4.87
CA HIS A 186 -1.65 -11.42 4.26
C HIS A 186 -2.09 -12.74 3.59
N THR A 187 -3.09 -13.44 4.13
CA THR A 187 -3.46 -14.81 3.73
C THR A 187 -4.95 -14.96 3.51
N PHE A 188 -5.32 -15.81 2.55
CA PHE A 188 -6.70 -16.07 2.15
C PHE A 188 -7.04 -17.55 2.29
N ARG A 189 -8.32 -17.84 2.56
CA ARG A 189 -8.82 -19.21 2.48
C ARG A 189 -8.98 -19.57 1.01
N MET A 190 -8.40 -20.71 0.61
CA MET A 190 -8.36 -21.14 -0.78
C MET A 190 -8.93 -22.56 -0.92
N ARG A 191 -9.53 -22.85 -2.07
CA ARG A 191 -10.02 -24.19 -2.43
C ARG A 191 -8.89 -25.09 -2.91
N ASP A 192 -9.17 -26.39 -3.02
CA ASP A 192 -8.33 -27.39 -3.71
C ASP A 192 -6.89 -27.47 -3.19
N GLY A 193 -6.65 -27.07 -1.93
CA GLY A 193 -5.31 -27.04 -1.34
C GLY A 193 -4.38 -26.00 -1.96
N ALA A 194 -4.90 -25.07 -2.77
CA ALA A 194 -4.11 -24.01 -3.37
C ALA A 194 -3.47 -23.13 -2.28
N ALA A 195 -2.25 -22.66 -2.57
CA ALA A 195 -1.45 -21.90 -1.63
C ALA A 195 -0.87 -20.65 -2.28
N THR A 196 -0.58 -19.65 -1.44
CA THR A 196 0.30 -18.55 -1.82
C THR A 196 1.74 -19.06 -1.89
N VAL A 197 2.46 -18.72 -2.96
CA VAL A 197 3.87 -19.06 -3.15
C VAL A 197 4.74 -17.80 -3.19
N ASN A 198 6.03 -17.92 -2.89
CA ASN A 198 7.00 -16.89 -3.27
C ASN A 198 7.33 -16.96 -4.78
N SER A 199 8.15 -16.02 -5.29
CA SER A 199 8.54 -15.99 -6.71
C SER A 199 9.28 -17.24 -7.20
N ARG A 200 9.75 -18.11 -6.30
CA ARG A 200 10.39 -19.40 -6.63
C ARG A 200 9.43 -20.59 -6.56
N GLY A 201 8.14 -20.35 -6.40
CA GLY A 201 7.12 -21.41 -6.34
C GLY A 201 7.07 -22.16 -5.00
N VAL A 202 7.76 -21.67 -3.95
CA VAL A 202 7.73 -22.31 -2.63
C VAL A 202 6.43 -21.90 -1.89
N PRO A 203 5.58 -22.86 -1.48
CA PRO A 203 4.36 -22.57 -0.73
C PRO A 203 4.65 -21.95 0.65
N LEU A 204 3.83 -20.98 1.04
CA LEU A 204 3.93 -20.28 2.31
C LEU A 204 2.78 -20.70 3.24
N ALA A 205 3.12 -21.25 4.41
CA ALA A 205 2.15 -21.82 5.34
C ALA A 205 1.47 -20.79 6.27
N ARG A 206 2.08 -19.62 6.45
CA ARG A 206 1.64 -18.56 7.37
C ARG A 206 1.99 -17.20 6.78
N ASP A 207 1.41 -16.14 7.32
CA ASP A 207 1.66 -14.74 6.97
C ASP A 207 3.09 -14.26 7.26
N LEU A 208 3.82 -14.98 8.12
CA LEU A 208 5.24 -14.78 8.42
C LEU A 208 6.04 -15.99 7.90
N SER A 209 7.07 -15.75 7.09
CA SER A 209 7.84 -16.82 6.46
C SER A 209 9.34 -16.58 6.48
N GLY A 210 10.11 -17.66 6.62
CA GLY A 210 11.56 -17.69 6.43
C GLY A 210 11.99 -17.93 4.97
N HIS A 211 11.06 -18.27 4.07
CA HIS A 211 11.31 -18.41 2.64
C HIS A 211 11.17 -17.06 1.91
N VAL A 212 11.87 -16.05 2.42
CA VAL A 212 11.83 -14.67 1.95
C VAL A 212 12.53 -14.56 0.59
N VAL A 213 11.82 -14.05 -0.41
CA VAL A 213 12.36 -13.81 -1.76
C VAL A 213 11.88 -12.45 -2.27
N LYS A 214 12.81 -11.63 -2.77
CA LYS A 214 12.59 -10.27 -3.31
C LYS A 214 13.38 -10.05 -4.60
N ASP A 215 13.43 -11.06 -5.47
CA ASP A 215 14.26 -11.06 -6.69
C ASP A 215 13.52 -10.48 -7.91
N GLU A 216 12.27 -10.88 -8.13
CA GLU A 216 11.49 -10.49 -9.31
C GLU A 216 10.44 -9.43 -9.02
N ILE A 217 9.80 -9.53 -7.85
CA ILE A 217 8.76 -8.62 -7.39
C ILE A 217 8.83 -8.49 -5.87
N PHE A 218 8.58 -7.29 -5.36
CA PHE A 218 8.55 -7.02 -3.92
C PHE A 218 7.80 -5.71 -3.64
N ILE A 219 7.58 -5.38 -2.37
CA ILE A 219 6.98 -4.12 -1.95
C ILE A 219 8.05 -3.21 -1.35
N ASN A 220 8.01 -1.91 -1.67
CA ASN A 220 8.60 -0.89 -0.83
C ASN A 220 7.53 -0.36 0.13
N HIS A 221 7.75 -0.53 1.44
CA HIS A 221 6.83 -0.10 2.49
C HIS A 221 7.38 1.11 3.23
N TYR A 222 6.83 2.29 2.96
CA TYR A 222 7.26 3.56 3.56
C TYR A 222 6.48 3.82 4.85
N ILE A 223 6.74 3.01 5.88
CA ILE A 223 5.93 2.96 7.11
C ILE A 223 6.01 4.27 7.92
N THR A 224 7.17 4.93 7.93
CA THR A 224 7.37 6.20 8.63
C THR A 224 7.14 7.39 7.71
N ARG A 225 7.71 7.37 6.49
CA ARG A 225 7.93 8.57 5.66
C ARG A 225 8.67 9.63 6.48
N SER A 226 8.47 10.92 6.21
CA SER A 226 9.11 11.99 6.96
C SER A 226 8.63 12.06 8.41
N ALA A 227 9.40 12.71 9.30
CA ALA A 227 9.03 12.87 10.71
C ALA A 227 7.68 13.59 10.88
N GLU A 228 7.41 14.62 10.07
CA GLU A 228 6.13 15.33 10.02
C GLU A 228 4.97 14.42 9.63
N GLU A 229 5.12 13.62 8.57
CA GLU A 229 4.11 12.66 8.13
C GLU A 229 3.86 11.58 9.18
N TYR A 230 4.91 11.13 9.87
CA TYR A 230 4.79 10.15 10.93
C TYR A 230 4.10 10.72 12.17
N ALA A 231 4.38 11.97 12.54
CA ALA A 231 3.66 12.67 13.61
C ALA A 231 2.17 12.79 13.29
N ALA A 232 1.82 13.14 12.04
CA ALA A 232 0.44 13.13 11.59
C ALA A 232 -0.19 11.73 11.66
N LYS A 233 0.54 10.67 11.25
CA LYS A 233 0.11 9.26 11.38
C LYS A 233 -0.09 8.84 12.85
N ALA A 234 0.74 9.34 13.76
CA ALA A 234 0.62 9.09 15.19
C ALA A 234 -0.64 9.74 15.78
N LEU A 235 -0.92 10.99 15.41
CA LEU A 235 -2.11 11.73 15.85
C LEU A 235 -3.41 11.11 15.34
N ARG A 236 -3.45 10.67 14.08
CA ARG A 236 -4.63 9.97 13.53
C ARG A 236 -4.91 8.62 14.22
N GLY A 237 -3.90 8.00 14.82
CA GLY A 237 -3.97 6.62 15.33
C GLY A 237 -3.65 5.57 14.26
N GLY A 238 -3.16 4.41 14.69
CA GLY A 238 -2.93 3.27 13.81
C GLY A 238 -4.22 2.51 13.51
N GLY A 239 -4.32 1.89 12.33
CA GLY A 239 -5.49 1.08 11.97
C GLY A 239 -5.67 -0.18 12.84
N VAL A 240 -4.56 -0.82 13.23
CA VAL A 240 -4.55 -2.06 14.03
C VAL A 240 -3.87 -1.89 15.40
N HIS A 241 -3.05 -0.86 15.56
CA HIS A 241 -2.29 -0.63 16.79
C HIS A 241 -3.03 0.32 17.72
N LYS A 242 -2.97 0.03 19.03
CA LYS A 242 -3.48 0.92 20.08
C LYS A 242 -2.92 2.33 19.93
N THR A 243 -3.77 3.33 20.18
CA THR A 243 -3.39 4.74 20.25
C THR A 243 -2.16 4.93 21.14
N GLY A 244 -1.20 5.75 20.72
CA GLY A 244 0.06 6.01 21.46
C GLY A 244 1.24 5.08 21.14
N ARG A 245 1.02 4.00 20.37
CA ARG A 245 2.14 3.14 19.91
C ARG A 245 3.04 3.89 18.91
N HIS A 246 2.43 4.61 17.96
CA HIS A 246 3.13 5.48 17.04
C HIS A 246 3.56 6.74 17.80
N ASN A 247 4.85 6.86 18.09
CA ASN A 247 5.43 7.98 18.84
C ASN A 247 6.88 8.22 18.43
N ILE A 248 7.51 9.27 18.97
CA ILE A 248 8.88 9.64 18.61
C ILE A 248 9.90 8.53 18.88
N SER A 249 9.72 7.76 19.96
CA SER A 249 10.60 6.61 20.27
C SER A 249 10.46 5.51 19.23
N GLN A 250 9.25 5.27 18.71
CA GLN A 250 9.05 4.32 17.62
C GLN A 250 9.65 4.83 16.30
N LEU A 251 9.54 6.13 16.00
CA LEU A 251 10.21 6.73 14.84
C LEU A 251 11.73 6.56 14.94
N ALA A 252 12.32 6.96 16.07
CA ALA A 252 13.76 6.84 16.31
C ALA A 252 14.23 5.39 16.24
N TRP A 253 13.47 4.44 16.78
CA TRP A 253 13.77 3.01 16.66
C TRP A 253 13.67 2.50 15.22
N ARG A 254 12.66 2.94 14.45
CA ARG A 254 12.55 2.57 13.03
C ARG A 254 13.72 3.09 12.22
N ASP A 255 14.15 4.32 12.47
CA ASP A 255 15.30 4.91 11.79
C ASP A 255 16.62 4.23 12.21
N SER A 256 16.77 3.88 13.49
CA SER A 256 18.00 3.22 13.96
C SER A 256 18.21 1.81 13.41
N ILE A 257 17.13 1.12 13.01
CA ILE A 257 17.21 -0.20 12.34
C ILE A 257 17.18 -0.11 10.82
N SER A 258 16.94 1.08 10.24
CA SER A 258 16.91 1.29 8.79
C SER A 258 18.30 1.67 8.30
N THR A 259 19.22 0.71 8.35
CA THR A 259 20.67 0.93 8.14
C THR A 259 21.15 0.55 6.74
N ALA A 260 20.30 -0.04 5.91
CA ALA A 260 20.64 -0.41 4.53
C ALA A 260 20.18 0.66 3.54
N GLU A 261 20.97 0.88 2.49
CA GLU A 261 20.57 1.74 1.39
C GLU A 261 19.80 0.93 0.32
N CYS A 262 18.52 1.26 0.14
CA CYS A 262 17.62 0.65 -0.83
C CYS A 262 17.30 1.64 -1.97
N LEU A 263 17.93 1.46 -3.14
CA LEU A 263 17.81 2.36 -4.29
C LEU A 263 17.03 1.78 -5.47
N ASP A 264 16.30 0.67 -5.29
CA ASP A 264 15.64 -0.02 -6.42
C ASP A 264 14.67 0.89 -7.17
N ALA A 265 13.84 1.66 -6.45
CA ALA A 265 12.90 2.60 -7.06
C ALA A 265 13.61 3.67 -7.89
N VAL A 266 14.73 4.21 -7.39
CA VAL A 266 15.55 5.20 -8.10
C VAL A 266 16.14 4.59 -9.37
N ARG A 267 16.76 3.41 -9.24
CA ARG A 267 17.40 2.70 -10.36
C ARG A 267 16.40 2.29 -11.44
N TYR A 268 15.19 1.87 -11.05
CA TYR A 268 14.18 1.41 -12.01
C TYR A 268 13.60 2.57 -12.80
N VAL A 269 13.34 3.72 -12.16
CA VAL A 269 12.87 4.93 -12.85
C VAL A 269 13.90 5.44 -13.86
N GLN A 270 15.19 5.45 -13.49
CA GLN A 270 16.26 5.86 -14.41
C GLN A 270 16.34 4.98 -15.66
N ARG A 271 16.26 3.65 -15.49
CA ARG A 271 16.26 2.71 -16.64
C ARG A 271 15.06 2.89 -17.57
N THR A 272 13.87 3.15 -17.02
CA THR A 272 12.69 3.44 -17.86
C THR A 272 12.89 4.72 -18.66
N ALA A 273 13.49 5.77 -18.07
CA ALA A 273 13.79 7.01 -18.78
C ALA A 273 14.83 6.83 -19.89
N GLU A 274 15.88 6.05 -19.65
CA GLU A 274 16.92 5.74 -20.64
C GLU A 274 16.40 4.86 -21.79
N GLY A 275 15.55 3.88 -21.49
CA GLY A 275 14.92 3.01 -22.50
C GLY A 275 13.96 3.74 -23.43
N SER A 276 13.22 4.73 -22.92
CA SER A 276 12.33 5.56 -23.74
C SER A 276 13.07 6.50 -24.69
N LEU A 277 14.27 6.96 -24.33
CA LEU A 277 15.10 7.81 -25.19
C LEU A 277 15.80 7.04 -26.33
N GLY A 278 15.92 5.71 -26.21
CA GLY A 278 16.54 4.85 -27.24
C GLY A 278 15.58 4.37 -28.34
N ALA A 279 14.27 4.50 -28.15
CA ALA A 279 13.26 4.03 -29.10
C ALA A 279 12.90 5.05 -30.20
N ASP A 280 13.22 6.33 -30.00
CA ASP A 280 12.88 7.41 -30.95
C ASP A 280 13.99 7.69 -32.00
N GLY A 281 15.02 6.82 -32.09
CA GLY A 281 16.23 7.06 -32.89
C GLY A 281 16.33 6.34 -34.24
N SER A 282 15.38 5.48 -34.63
CA SER A 282 15.45 4.72 -35.89
C SER A 282 14.26 5.00 -36.81
N GLY A 283 14.15 6.24 -37.27
CA GLY A 283 13.33 6.61 -38.43
C GLY A 283 14.13 6.41 -39.71
N ASP A 284 13.78 5.36 -40.43
CA ASP A 284 14.34 4.88 -41.69
C ASP A 284 14.39 5.98 -42.77
N ALA A 285 15.59 6.29 -43.25
CA ALA A 285 15.81 7.04 -44.48
C ALA A 285 16.06 6.05 -45.61
N SER A 286 14.99 5.51 -46.21
CA SER A 286 15.13 4.80 -47.49
C SER A 286 13.85 4.78 -48.35
N SER A 287 14.08 5.16 -49.62
CA SER A 287 13.33 4.86 -50.85
C SER A 287 12.14 5.76 -51.25
N GLU A 288 12.43 6.75 -52.09
CA GLU A 288 11.62 7.05 -53.27
C GLU A 288 12.49 6.81 -54.52
N ARG A 289 12.06 5.87 -55.36
CA ARG A 289 12.26 5.81 -56.81
C ARG A 289 10.94 5.38 -57.42
#